data_AF-A0A939F025-F1
#
_entry.id   AF-A0A939F025-F1
#
_cell.length_a   1.000
_cell.length_b   1.000
_cell.length_c   1.000
_cell.angle_alpha   90.00
_cell.angle_beta   90.00
_cell.angle_gamma   90.00
#
_symmetry.space_group_name_H-M   'P 1'
#
loop_
_entity.id
_entity.type
_entity.pdbx_description
1 polymer ?
#
loop_
_entity_poly.entity_id
_entity_poly.type
_entity_poly.pdbx_seq_one_letter_code
_entity_poly.pdbx_strand_id
1 'polypeptide(L)'
;MESPIHFYTAAAPDSQLHAFARETSARLHRPVLVHPYAELPAPDLQRPTRQQLRAERAALQPMLTSLNENIRLVEDAPHLPHDYLQDLATLHHMRERYEQRLACIEHLLTAPAGPAPSSPPTR
;
A
#
# COMPACT_ATOMS: atom_id res chain seq x y z
N MET A 1 -3.93 19.89 10.94
CA MET A 1 -3.96 18.52 11.48
C MET A 1 -3.15 17.66 10.54
N GLU A 2 -2.03 17.11 11.00
CA GLU A 2 -1.19 16.21 10.19
C GLU A 2 -1.86 14.82 10.09
N SER A 3 -1.74 14.17 8.94
CA SER A 3 -2.32 12.85 8.72
C SER A 3 -1.69 11.80 9.66
N PRO A 4 -2.48 10.84 10.18
CA PRO A 4 -1.94 9.74 10.96
C PRO A 4 -0.93 8.91 10.15
N ILE A 5 0.02 8.30 10.84
CA ILE A 5 0.96 7.32 10.28
C ILE A 5 0.33 5.94 10.46
N HIS A 6 0.29 5.14 9.40
CA HIS A 6 -0.31 3.80 9.45
C HIS A 6 0.77 2.73 9.39
N PHE A 7 0.81 1.86 10.39
CA PHE A 7 1.68 0.70 10.48
C PHE A 7 0.88 -0.57 10.21
N TYR A 8 1.49 -1.55 9.53
CA TYR A 8 0.84 -2.80 9.14
C TYR A 8 1.62 -4.01 9.65
N THR A 9 0.95 -5.03 10.20
CA THR A 9 1.58 -6.25 10.73
C THR A 9 0.77 -7.52 10.48
N ALA A 10 1.43 -8.69 10.47
CA ALA A 10 0.80 -10.00 10.29
C ALA A 10 0.06 -10.49 11.54
N ALA A 11 0.45 -10.03 12.72
CA ALA A 11 0.02 -10.61 13.99
C ALA A 11 -1.02 -9.73 14.71
N ALA A 12 -1.93 -10.41 15.43
CA ALA A 12 -2.73 -9.79 16.49
C ALA A 12 -1.79 -9.18 17.56
N PRO A 13 -2.27 -8.22 18.38
CA PRO A 13 -1.53 -7.01 18.76
C PRO A 13 -0.10 -7.32 19.23
N ASP A 14 0.85 -7.19 18.31
CA ASP A 14 2.26 -7.32 18.63
C ASP A 14 2.62 -6.19 19.59
N SER A 15 2.91 -6.56 20.84
CA SER A 15 3.11 -5.62 21.93
C SER A 15 4.34 -4.73 21.69
N GLN A 16 5.31 -5.24 20.94
CA GLN A 16 6.52 -4.51 20.58
C GLN A 16 6.22 -3.47 19.50
N LEU A 17 5.44 -3.81 18.47
CA LEU A 17 5.02 -2.84 17.46
C LEU A 17 4.15 -1.72 18.07
N HIS A 18 3.24 -2.05 18.99
CA HIS A 18 2.45 -1.03 19.68
C HIS A 18 3.31 -0.15 20.59
N ALA A 19 4.38 -0.67 21.18
CA ALA A 19 5.35 0.14 21.91
C ALA A 19 6.11 1.09 20.97
N PHE A 20 6.61 0.58 19.84
CA PHE A 20 7.30 1.36 18.82
C PHE A 20 6.39 2.42 18.18
N ALA A 21 5.13 2.10 17.91
CA ALA A 21 4.13 3.03 17.39
C ALA A 21 3.86 4.17 18.39
N ARG A 22 3.75 3.87 19.69
CA ARG A 22 3.59 4.89 20.74
C ARG A 22 4.81 5.80 20.84
N GLU A 23 6.02 5.24 20.81
CA GLU A 23 7.26 6.01 20.83
C GLU A 23 7.41 6.90 19.59
N THR A 24 7.14 6.35 18.41
CA THR A 24 7.13 7.08 17.14
C THR A 24 6.10 8.20 17.16
N SER A 25 4.91 7.94 17.71
CA SER A 25 3.86 8.95 17.87
C SER A 25 4.28 10.10 18.76
N ALA A 26 4.93 9.78 19.90
CA ALA A 26 5.46 10.78 20.82
C ALA A 26 6.59 11.60 20.19
N ARG A 27 7.50 10.96 19.45
CA ARG A 27 8.66 11.60 18.81
C ARG A 27 8.25 12.53 17.66
N LEU A 28 7.27 12.12 16.86
CA LEU A 28 6.85 12.85 15.65
C LEU A 28 5.65 13.76 15.90
N HIS A 29 5.08 13.78 17.10
CA HIS A 29 3.85 14.49 17.44
C HIS A 29 2.67 14.18 16.50
N ARG A 30 2.65 12.96 15.93
CA ARG A 30 1.63 12.49 14.98
C ARG A 30 1.01 11.18 15.48
N PRO A 31 -0.32 10.97 15.35
CA PRO A 31 -0.93 9.71 15.74
C PRO A 31 -0.43 8.57 14.86
N VAL A 32 -0.02 7.46 15.48
CA VAL A 32 0.38 6.22 14.77
C VAL A 32 -0.69 5.16 15.02
N LEU A 33 -1.27 4.64 13.95
CA LEU A 33 -2.30 3.61 13.97
C LEU A 33 -1.70 2.29 13.47
N VAL A 34 -1.96 1.19 14.18
CA VAL A 34 -1.48 -0.14 13.83
C VAL A 34 -2.64 -0.96 13.29
N HIS A 35 -2.47 -1.53 12.11
CA HIS A 35 -3.47 -2.30 11.38
C HIS A 35 -2.92 -3.70 11.05
N PRO A 36 -3.78 -4.73 10.99
CA PRO A 36 -3.39 -6.04 10.47
C PRO A 36 -3.24 -5.99 8.94
N TYR A 37 -2.38 -6.85 8.37
CA TYR A 37 -2.25 -7.00 6.90
C TYR A 37 -3.58 -7.37 6.22
N ALA A 38 -4.53 -7.96 6.94
CA ALA A 38 -5.86 -8.31 6.45
C ALA A 38 -6.71 -7.08 6.05
N GLU A 39 -6.41 -5.88 6.59
CA GLU A 39 -7.10 -4.65 6.19
C GLU A 39 -6.62 -4.12 4.83
N LEU A 40 -5.53 -4.67 4.30
CA LEU A 40 -5.03 -4.28 3.00
C LEU A 40 -5.79 -5.03 1.88
N PRO A 41 -6.24 -4.32 0.82
CA PRO A 41 -7.00 -4.92 -0.25
C PRO A 41 -6.14 -5.92 -1.04
N ALA A 42 -6.72 -7.09 -1.29
CA ALA A 42 -6.14 -8.04 -2.20
C ALA A 42 -6.18 -7.46 -3.64
N PRO A 43 -5.07 -7.55 -4.40
CA PRO A 43 -5.06 -7.17 -5.81
C PRO A 43 -5.73 -8.28 -6.62
N ASP A 44 -7.06 -8.42 -6.52
CA ASP A 44 -7.80 -9.46 -7.22
C ASP A 44 -8.97 -8.85 -8.00
N LEU A 45 -8.69 -8.47 -9.25
CA LEU A 45 -9.70 -8.20 -10.25
C LEU A 45 -9.26 -8.84 -11.55
N GLN A 46 -9.90 -9.96 -11.92
CA GLN A 46 -9.62 -10.67 -13.16
C GLN A 46 -10.01 -9.87 -14.42
N ARG A 47 -10.93 -8.89 -14.31
CA ARG A 47 -11.32 -7.94 -15.37
C ARG A 47 -11.84 -6.60 -14.79
N PRO A 48 -10.96 -5.67 -14.42
CA PRO A 48 -11.39 -4.42 -13.83
C PRO A 48 -11.90 -3.44 -14.90
N THR A 49 -13.06 -2.82 -14.65
CA THR A 49 -13.53 -1.66 -15.41
C THR A 49 -12.61 -0.45 -15.16
N ARG A 50 -12.60 0.55 -16.06
CA ARG A 50 -11.80 1.78 -15.85
C ARG A 50 -12.17 2.52 -14.56
N GLN A 51 -13.43 2.44 -14.13
CA GLN A 51 -13.85 3.00 -12.84
C GLN A 51 -13.29 2.20 -11.67
N GLN A 52 -13.32 0.87 -11.73
CA GLN A 52 -12.71 0.01 -10.72
C GLN A 52 -11.20 0.20 -10.65
N LEU A 53 -10.50 0.32 -11.79
CA LEU A 53 -9.07 0.63 -11.84
C LEU A 53 -8.75 1.96 -11.15
N ARG A 54 -9.57 3.00 -11.36
CA ARG A 54 -9.39 4.29 -10.67
C ARG A 54 -9.64 4.19 -9.17
N ALA A 55 -10.68 3.44 -8.76
CA ALA A 55 -10.98 3.21 -7.35
C ALA A 55 -9.87 2.39 -6.66
N GLU A 56 -9.38 1.34 -7.32
CA GLU A 56 -8.29 0.51 -6.84
C GLU A 56 -6.99 1.33 -6.72
N ARG A 57 -6.67 2.16 -7.73
CA ARG A 57 -5.55 3.11 -7.63
C ARG A 57 -5.71 4.06 -6.45
N ALA A 58 -6.89 4.66 -6.29
CA ALA A 58 -7.17 5.60 -5.20
C ALA A 58 -7.08 4.94 -3.82
N ALA A 59 -7.37 3.64 -3.72
CA ALA A 59 -7.18 2.85 -2.51
C ALA A 59 -5.70 2.49 -2.28
N LEU A 60 -5.00 1.97 -3.30
CA LEU A 60 -3.60 1.52 -3.22
C LEU A 60 -2.61 2.64 -2.94
N GLN A 61 -2.83 3.83 -3.50
CA GLN A 61 -1.90 4.95 -3.41
C GLN A 61 -1.61 5.42 -1.96
N PRO A 62 -2.61 5.70 -1.10
CA PRO A 62 -2.35 6.07 0.30
C PRO A 62 -1.71 4.93 1.12
N MET A 63 -2.01 3.66 0.79
CA MET A 63 -1.38 2.52 1.47
C MET A 63 0.08 2.38 1.09
N LEU A 64 0.43 2.56 -0.18
CA LEU A 64 1.83 2.57 -0.62
C LEU A 64 2.61 3.72 0.05
N THR A 65 2.01 4.90 0.15
CA THR A 65 2.61 6.02 0.89
C THR A 65 2.85 5.64 2.35
N SER A 66 1.86 5.03 3.01
CA SER A 66 1.98 4.59 4.41
C SER A 66 3.05 3.51 4.60
N LEU A 67 3.14 2.54 3.68
CA LEU A 67 4.18 1.50 3.71
C LEU A 67 5.58 2.11 3.54
N ASN A 68 5.75 3.07 2.64
CA ASN A 68 7.03 3.76 2.45
C ASN A 68 7.43 4.60 3.67
N GLU A 69 6.47 5.29 4.29
CA GLU A 69 6.72 6.00 5.55
C GLU A 69 7.09 5.03 6.67
N ASN A 70 6.40 3.88 6.78
CA ASN A 70 6.71 2.86 7.78
C ASN A 70 8.12 2.31 7.60
N ILE A 71 8.47 1.83 6.39
CA ILE A 71 9.81 1.31 6.07
C ILE A 71 10.88 2.34 6.42
N ARG A 72 10.70 3.60 6.02
CA ARG A 72 11.66 4.66 6.33
C ARG A 72 11.80 4.89 7.83
N LEU A 73 10.70 4.98 8.58
CA LEU A 73 10.72 5.21 10.03
C LEU A 73 11.37 4.07 10.80
N VAL A 74 11.22 2.85 10.28
CA VAL A 74 11.82 1.63 10.79
C VAL A 74 13.32 1.64 10.47
N GLU A 75 13.72 1.83 9.22
CA GLU A 75 15.14 1.92 8.81
C GLU A 75 15.90 3.04 9.55
N ASP A 76 15.27 4.20 9.77
CA ASP A 76 15.84 5.34 10.52
C ASP A 76 15.81 5.11 12.05
N ALA A 77 15.27 3.99 12.56
CA ALA A 77 15.20 3.69 13.99
C ALA A 77 16.37 2.79 14.44
N PRO A 78 17.32 3.30 15.25
CA PRO A 78 18.48 2.54 15.70
C PRO A 78 18.15 1.43 16.73
N HIS A 79 16.89 1.28 17.16
CA HIS A 79 16.47 0.38 18.24
C HIS A 79 15.39 -0.62 17.80
N LEU A 80 15.36 -0.98 16.52
CA LEU A 80 14.33 -1.89 16.05
C LEU A 80 14.35 -3.21 16.84
N PRO A 81 13.20 -3.65 17.37
CA PRO A 81 13.08 -4.98 17.94
C PRO A 81 13.48 -6.00 16.87
N HIS A 82 14.28 -7.01 17.25
CA HIS A 82 14.80 -8.01 16.31
C HIS A 82 13.66 -8.75 15.57
N ASP A 83 12.52 -8.93 16.25
CA ASP A 83 11.32 -9.55 15.71
C ASP A 83 10.68 -8.71 14.58
N TYR A 84 10.94 -7.40 14.54
CA TYR A 84 10.41 -6.49 13.51
C TYR A 84 11.18 -6.53 12.18
N LEU A 85 12.35 -7.20 12.12
CA LEU A 85 13.08 -7.41 10.88
C LEU A 85 12.32 -8.35 9.92
N GLN A 86 11.58 -9.32 10.47
CA GLN A 86 10.75 -10.21 9.67
C GLN A 86 9.53 -9.49 9.10
N ASP A 87 8.97 -8.54 9.86
CA ASP A 87 7.93 -7.64 9.39
C ASP A 87 8.47 -6.67 8.33
N LEU A 88 9.70 -6.15 8.44
CA LEU A 88 10.33 -5.31 7.42
C LEU A 88 10.42 -6.03 6.06
N ALA A 89 10.91 -7.28 6.04
CA ALA A 89 10.95 -8.07 4.82
C ALA A 89 9.56 -8.24 4.20
N THR A 90 8.53 -8.47 5.03
CA THR A 90 7.14 -8.54 4.59
C THR A 90 6.65 -7.21 4.03
N LEU A 91 6.94 -6.09 4.70
CA LEU A 91 6.57 -4.73 4.27
C LEU A 91 7.21 -4.38 2.93
N HIS A 92 8.48 -4.73 2.71
CA HIS A 92 9.14 -4.58 1.40
C HIS A 92 8.44 -5.40 0.32
N HIS A 93 8.10 -6.65 0.61
CA HIS A 93 7.40 -7.50 -0.35
C HIS A 93 6.00 -6.95 -0.70
N MET A 94 5.27 -6.43 0.30
CA MET A 94 3.96 -5.80 0.08
C MET A 94 4.09 -4.50 -0.71
N ARG A 95 5.10 -3.68 -0.42
CA ARG A 95 5.43 -2.47 -1.20
C ARG A 95 5.63 -2.81 -2.66
N GLU A 96 6.52 -3.75 -2.96
CA GLU A 96 6.81 -4.17 -4.33
C GLU A 96 5.56 -4.68 -5.04
N ARG A 97 4.73 -5.45 -4.36
CA ARG A 97 3.45 -5.94 -4.92
C ARG A 97 2.51 -4.79 -5.27
N TYR A 98 2.42 -3.76 -4.43
CA TYR A 98 1.57 -2.59 -4.70
C TYR A 98 2.14 -1.67 -5.77
N GLU A 99 3.45 -1.50 -5.82
CA GLU A 99 4.13 -0.78 -6.90
C GLU A 99 3.87 -1.46 -8.24
N GLN A 100 4.07 -2.77 -8.32
CA GLN A 100 3.79 -3.56 -9.52
C GLN A 100 2.31 -3.47 -9.92
N ARG A 101 1.39 -3.53 -8.95
CA ARG A 101 -0.04 -3.43 -9.22
C ARG A 101 -0.44 -2.03 -9.70
N LEU A 102 0.07 -0.97 -9.07
CA LEU A 102 -0.15 0.40 -9.50
C LEU A 102 0.39 0.64 -10.91
N ALA A 103 1.60 0.16 -11.22
CA ALA A 103 2.15 0.22 -12.56
C ALA A 103 1.26 -0.50 -13.60
N CYS A 104 0.73 -1.68 -13.24
CA CYS A 104 -0.24 -2.40 -14.07
C CYS A 104 -1.55 -1.61 -14.27
N ILE A 105 -2.10 -1.03 -13.21
CA ILE A 105 -3.31 -0.19 -13.27
C ILE A 105 -3.08 1.04 -14.16
N GLU A 106 -1.94 1.72 -14.00
CA GLU A 106 -1.57 2.88 -14.81
C GLU A 106 -1.44 2.51 -16.28
N HIS A 107 -0.84 1.36 -16.59
CA HIS A 107 -0.77 0.81 -17.95
C HIS A 107 -2.17 0.53 -18.51
N LEU A 108 -3.06 -0.12 -17.76
CA LEU A 108 -4.43 -0.42 -18.19
C LEU A 108 -5.30 0.84 -18.34
N LEU A 109 -5.05 1.88 -17.56
CA LEU A 109 -5.74 3.17 -17.66
C LEU A 109 -5.21 4.02 -18.83
N THR A 110 -3.92 3.91 -19.17
CA THR A 110 -3.32 4.63 -20.31
C THR A 110 -3.47 3.90 -21.63
N ALA A 111 -3.73 2.58 -21.61
CA ALA A 111 -4.07 1.82 -22.80
C ALA A 111 -5.25 2.48 -23.52
N PRO A 112 -5.11 2.85 -24.81
CA PRO A 112 -6.22 3.37 -25.58
C PRO A 112 -7.32 2.31 -25.59
N ALA A 113 -8.56 2.71 -25.33
CA ALA A 113 -9.69 1.89 -25.75
C ALA A 113 -9.50 1.72 -27.26
N GLY A 114 -9.12 0.53 -27.70
CA GLY A 114 -8.79 0.29 -29.10
C GLY A 114 -9.91 0.84 -30.00
N PRO A 115 -9.58 1.39 -31.17
CA PRO A 115 -10.61 1.87 -32.09
C PRO A 115 -11.61 0.73 -32.28
N ALA A 116 -12.90 1.02 -32.04
CA ALA A 116 -13.96 0.11 -32.41
C ALA A 116 -13.72 -0.28 -33.88
N PRO A 117 -13.84 -1.57 -34.26
CA PRO A 117 -13.75 -1.95 -35.66
C PRO A 117 -14.93 -1.28 -36.38
N SER A 118 -14.69 -0.09 -36.93
CA SER A 118 -15.58 0.58 -37.85
C SER A 118 -15.81 -0.40 -38.99
N SER A 119 -17.06 -0.80 -39.13
CA SER A 119 -17.57 -1.77 -40.10
C SER A 119 -16.98 -1.57 -41.51
N PRO A 120 -16.86 -2.64 -42.32
CA PRO A 120 -16.30 -2.54 -43.66
C PRO A 120 -17.16 -1.59 -44.51
N PRO A 121 -16.56 -0.70 -45.34
CA PRO A 121 -17.33 0.03 -46.32
C PRO A 121 -17.90 -0.96 -47.32
N THR A 122 -19.23 -1.05 -47.34
CA THR A 122 -19.97 -1.72 -48.41
C THR A 122 -20.01 -0.78 -49.61
N ARG A 123 -19.10 -0.93 -50.57
CA ARG A 123 -19.39 -0.78 -52.01
C ARG A 123 -18.17 -1.03 -52.89
#